data_AF-A0A645BKF6-F1
#
_entry.id   AF-A0A645BKF6-F1
#
_cell.length_a   1.000
_cell.length_b   1.000
_cell.length_c   1.000
_cell.angle_alpha   90.00
_cell.angle_beta   90.00
_cell.angle_gamma   90.00
#
_symmetry.space_group_name_H-M   'P 1'
#
loop_
_entity.id
_entity.type
_entity.pdbx_description
1 polymer ?
#
loop_
_entity_poly.entity_id
_entity_poly.type
_entity_poly.pdbx_seq_one_letter_code
_entity_poly.pdbx_strand_id
1 'polypeptide(L)'
;METKYCTNCGRAIMPNEFRGATGTCAECEAKASASAKAARTTQYSDKDWLVTLLFSIFLGCLGIHRFYVGKIGTGVLWLLTGGCLGIGALVDIIMIATENFTDEDNRLIVQDQRKNPQPAYAYAAPNATKSARDEALDQLDKLAKLRDSGAISQDEFEQKKAVILEKI
;
A
#
# COMPACT_ATOMS: atom_id res chain seq x y z
N MET A 1 -0.74 -37.59 11.33
CA MET A 1 -0.83 -36.18 10.87
C MET A 1 -2.29 -35.78 10.97
N GLU A 2 -2.66 -34.87 11.86
CA GLU A 2 -4.05 -34.37 11.95
C GLU A 2 -4.32 -33.43 10.77
N THR A 3 -5.22 -33.80 9.87
CA THR A 3 -5.69 -32.91 8.80
C THR A 3 -6.64 -31.88 9.39
N LYS A 4 -6.27 -30.59 9.34
CA LYS A 4 -7.12 -29.48 9.77
C LYS A 4 -7.94 -28.98 8.56
N TYR A 5 -9.15 -28.48 8.82
CA TYR A 5 -10.07 -27.98 7.78
C TYR A 5 -10.28 -26.48 7.92
N CYS A 6 -10.44 -25.79 6.79
CA CYS A 6 -10.76 -24.37 6.76
C CYS A 6 -12.16 -24.10 7.32
N THR A 7 -12.28 -23.18 8.27
CA THR A 7 -13.57 -22.78 8.86
C THR A 7 -14.48 -22.00 7.89
N ASN A 8 -13.90 -21.35 6.87
CA ASN A 8 -14.64 -20.58 5.86
C ASN A 8 -15.12 -21.44 4.65
N CYS A 9 -14.25 -22.22 4.01
CA CYS A 9 -14.60 -22.99 2.80
C CYS A 9 -14.69 -24.52 2.98
N GLY A 10 -14.34 -25.08 4.14
CA GLY A 10 -14.40 -26.53 4.40
C GLY A 10 -13.34 -27.40 3.70
N ARG A 11 -12.40 -26.81 2.96
CA ARG A 11 -11.29 -27.56 2.33
C ARG A 11 -10.26 -28.01 3.37
N ALA A 12 -9.65 -29.17 3.16
CA ALA A 12 -8.49 -29.63 3.94
C ALA A 12 -7.27 -28.73 3.69
N ILE A 13 -6.62 -28.26 4.77
CA ILE A 13 -5.45 -27.38 4.71
C ILE A 13 -4.21 -28.20 5.05
N MET A 14 -3.15 -28.08 4.24
CA MET A 14 -1.85 -28.70 4.56
C MET A 14 -1.20 -27.96 5.73
N PRO A 15 -0.40 -28.63 6.58
CA PRO A 15 0.16 -28.00 7.80
C PRO A 15 1.04 -26.76 7.55
N ASN A 16 1.59 -26.59 6.35
CA ASN A 16 2.38 -25.40 5.95
C ASN A 16 1.50 -24.24 5.44
N GLU A 17 0.25 -24.51 5.04
CA GLU A 17 -0.64 -23.56 4.37
C GLU A 17 -1.58 -22.83 5.35
N PHE A 18 -1.42 -23.09 6.65
CA PHE A 18 -2.22 -22.49 7.71
C PHE A 18 -1.76 -21.05 7.97
N ARG A 19 -2.58 -20.07 7.57
CA ARG A 19 -2.36 -18.65 7.90
C ARG A 19 -3.39 -18.14 8.90
N GLY A 20 -2.89 -17.51 9.96
CA GLY A 20 -3.68 -16.78 10.95
C GLY A 20 -4.21 -17.62 12.13
N ALA A 21 -4.58 -16.94 13.22
CA ALA A 21 -5.15 -17.55 14.43
C ALA A 21 -6.59 -18.08 14.23
N THR A 22 -7.21 -17.86 13.06
CA THR A 22 -8.64 -18.06 12.78
C THR A 22 -8.97 -19.36 12.02
N GLY A 23 -7.96 -20.14 11.61
CA GLY A 23 -8.21 -21.42 10.93
C GLY A 23 -8.75 -21.31 9.51
N THR A 24 -8.27 -20.35 8.73
CA THR A 24 -8.68 -20.09 7.35
C THR A 24 -7.57 -20.42 6.34
N CYS A 25 -7.94 -20.84 5.12
CA CYS A 25 -6.98 -21.09 4.04
C CYS A 25 -6.56 -19.79 3.34
N ALA A 26 -5.41 -19.81 2.66
CA ALA A 26 -4.83 -18.65 1.97
C ALA A 26 -5.78 -18.03 0.92
N GLU A 27 -6.54 -18.85 0.21
CA GLU A 27 -7.53 -18.41 -0.79
C GLU A 27 -8.72 -17.66 -0.15
N CYS A 28 -9.20 -18.13 1.00
CA CYS A 28 -10.28 -17.47 1.75
C CYS A 28 -9.82 -16.13 2.32
N GLU A 29 -8.59 -16.06 2.82
CA GLU A 29 -8.00 -14.81 3.32
C GLU A 29 -7.77 -13.80 2.19
N ALA A 30 -7.31 -14.27 1.01
CA ALA A 30 -7.18 -13.43 -0.18
C ALA A 30 -8.53 -12.84 -0.63
N LYS A 31 -9.62 -13.62 -0.57
CA LYS A 31 -10.97 -13.14 -0.91
C LYS A 31 -11.53 -12.17 0.14
N ALA A 32 -11.29 -12.43 1.42
CA ALA A 32 -11.67 -11.55 2.51
C ALA A 32 -10.95 -10.19 2.41
N SER A 33 -9.65 -10.20 2.14
CA SER A 33 -8.85 -8.99 1.93
C SER A 33 -9.19 -8.26 0.64
N ALA A 34 -9.52 -8.96 -0.45
CA ALA A 34 -10.01 -8.36 -1.69
C ALA A 34 -11.36 -7.64 -1.48
N SER A 35 -12.27 -8.24 -0.73
CA SER A 35 -13.58 -7.64 -0.42
C SER A 35 -13.44 -6.41 0.49
N ALA A 36 -12.53 -6.47 1.47
CA ALA A 36 -12.19 -5.32 2.31
C ALA A 36 -11.54 -4.17 1.51
N LYS A 37 -10.69 -4.50 0.51
CA LYS A 37 -10.08 -3.51 -0.39
C LYS A 37 -11.14 -2.85 -1.29
N ALA A 38 -12.04 -3.65 -1.87
CA ALA A 38 -13.14 -3.15 -2.71
C ALA A 38 -14.11 -2.25 -1.92
N ALA A 39 -14.38 -2.59 -0.65
CA ALA A 39 -15.21 -1.76 0.23
C ALA A 39 -14.53 -0.43 0.62
N ARG A 40 -13.19 -0.37 0.64
CA ARG A 40 -12.46 0.90 0.87
C ARG A 40 -12.46 1.80 -0.36
N THR A 41 -12.35 1.25 -1.56
CA THR A 41 -12.37 2.03 -2.82
C THR A 41 -13.71 2.69 -3.12
N THR A 42 -14.82 2.22 -2.53
CA THR A 42 -16.14 2.85 -2.70
C THR A 42 -16.39 3.99 -1.73
N GLN A 43 -15.73 4.01 -0.58
CA GLN A 43 -15.90 5.04 0.46
C GLN A 43 -15.05 6.29 0.19
N TYR A 44 -13.88 6.11 -0.43
CA TYR A 44 -12.92 7.20 -0.69
C TYR A 44 -12.83 7.50 -2.18
N SER A 45 -12.66 8.78 -2.53
CA SER A 45 -12.39 9.18 -3.91
C SER A 45 -10.97 8.78 -4.29
N ASP A 46 -10.74 8.40 -5.55
CA ASP A 46 -9.39 8.12 -6.08
C ASP A 46 -8.55 9.40 -6.26
N LYS A 47 -9.16 10.59 -6.09
CA LYS A 47 -8.50 11.88 -6.26
C LYS A 47 -7.51 12.18 -5.13
N ASP A 48 -6.36 12.74 -5.50
CA ASP A 48 -5.31 13.07 -4.55
C ASP A 48 -5.72 14.24 -3.65
N TRP A 49 -5.73 13.99 -2.34
CA TRP A 49 -6.01 15.01 -1.34
C TRP A 49 -4.98 16.13 -1.37
N LEU A 50 -3.70 15.78 -1.52
CA LEU A 50 -2.61 16.76 -1.54
C LEU A 50 -2.71 17.68 -2.75
N VAL A 51 -3.04 17.13 -3.93
CA VAL A 51 -3.23 17.91 -5.16
C VAL A 51 -4.42 18.86 -5.00
N THR A 52 -5.52 18.37 -4.42
CA THR A 52 -6.71 19.19 -4.15
C THR A 52 -6.39 20.34 -3.17
N LEU A 53 -5.63 20.06 -2.11
CA LEU A 53 -5.18 21.06 -1.13
C LEU A 53 -4.22 22.07 -1.76
N LEU A 54 -3.27 21.62 -2.58
CA LEU A 54 -2.31 22.47 -3.26
C LEU A 54 -3.03 23.44 -4.22
N PHE A 55 -3.97 22.94 -5.02
CA PHE A 55 -4.79 23.78 -5.89
C PHE A 55 -5.65 24.77 -5.09
N SER A 56 -6.15 24.38 -3.91
CA SER A 56 -6.88 25.30 -3.03
C SER A 56 -5.98 26.42 -2.48
N ILE A 57 -4.71 26.15 -2.18
CA ILE A 57 -3.77 27.17 -1.67
C ILE A 57 -3.29 28.12 -2.78
N PHE A 58 -2.87 27.56 -3.92
CA PHE A 58 -2.25 28.35 -5.00
C PHE A 58 -3.27 28.99 -5.95
N LEU A 59 -4.42 28.35 -6.14
CA LEU A 59 -5.47 28.76 -7.09
C LEU A 59 -6.83 28.91 -6.40
N GLY A 60 -6.86 29.08 -5.07
CA GLY A 60 -8.08 29.18 -4.27
C GLY A 60 -9.01 30.31 -4.70
N CYS A 61 -8.47 31.47 -5.06
CA CYS A 61 -9.25 32.61 -5.57
C CYS A 61 -9.89 32.35 -6.95
N LEU A 62 -9.36 31.38 -7.70
CA LEU A 62 -9.88 30.97 -9.02
C LEU A 62 -10.86 29.79 -8.89
N GLY A 63 -10.96 29.14 -7.72
CA GLY A 63 -11.88 28.02 -7.49
C GLY A 63 -11.52 26.74 -8.28
N ILE A 64 -10.28 26.59 -8.76
CA ILE A 64 -9.87 25.50 -9.66
C ILE A 64 -9.94 24.11 -8.99
N HIS A 65 -9.74 24.05 -7.67
CA HIS A 65 -9.91 22.81 -6.90
C HIS A 65 -11.33 22.24 -6.97
N ARG A 66 -12.38 23.07 -7.12
CA ARG A 66 -13.77 22.61 -7.31
C ARG A 66 -14.00 21.95 -8.66
N PHE A 67 -13.32 22.41 -9.71
CA PHE A 67 -13.36 21.78 -11.03
C PHE A 67 -12.62 20.43 -11.03
N TYR A 68 -11.52 20.33 -10.27
CA TYR A 68 -10.76 19.08 -10.12
C TYR A 68 -11.59 17.96 -9.47
N VAL A 69 -12.46 18.30 -8.52
CA VAL A 69 -13.36 17.34 -7.85
C VAL A 69 -14.71 17.16 -8.56
N GLY A 70 -14.79 17.47 -9.86
CA GLY A 70 -16.01 17.27 -10.66
C GLY A 70 -17.18 18.22 -10.33
N LYS A 71 -17.07 19.04 -9.28
CA LYS A 71 -18.12 19.99 -8.87
C LYS A 71 -18.09 21.29 -9.69
N ILE A 72 -18.12 21.15 -11.01
CA ILE A 72 -18.06 22.25 -12.00
C ILE A 72 -19.14 23.29 -11.74
N GLY A 73 -20.38 22.88 -11.46
CA GLY A 73 -21.48 23.80 -11.18
C GLY A 73 -21.22 24.71 -9.98
N THR A 74 -20.67 24.16 -8.89
CA THR A 74 -20.30 24.98 -7.72
C THR A 74 -19.09 25.87 -8.00
N GLY A 75 -18.13 25.42 -8.83
CA GLY A 75 -16.97 26.22 -9.24
C GLY A 75 -17.37 27.41 -10.11
N VAL A 76 -18.28 27.22 -11.07
CA VAL A 76 -18.80 28.30 -11.92
C VAL A 76 -19.63 29.30 -11.11
N LEU A 77 -20.49 28.83 -10.19
CA LEU A 77 -21.22 29.71 -9.28
C LEU A 77 -20.26 30.55 -8.44
N TRP A 78 -19.17 29.94 -7.97
CA TRP A 78 -18.15 30.60 -7.16
C TRP A 78 -17.38 31.69 -7.93
N LEU A 79 -17.06 31.43 -9.21
CA LEU A 79 -16.49 32.42 -10.13
C LEU A 79 -17.47 33.56 -10.44
N LEU A 80 -18.75 33.25 -10.65
CA LEU A 80 -19.80 34.26 -10.89
C LEU A 80 -20.02 35.14 -9.65
N THR A 81 -19.81 34.60 -8.43
CA THR A 81 -19.81 35.38 -7.18
C THR A 81 -18.52 36.17 -6.93
N GLY A 82 -17.56 36.15 -7.86
CA GLY A 82 -16.30 36.90 -7.75
C GLY A 82 -15.34 36.35 -6.71
N GLY A 83 -15.44 35.05 -6.36
CA GLY A 83 -14.52 34.39 -5.43
C GLY A 83 -14.41 35.06 -4.06
N CYS A 84 -15.49 35.67 -3.55
CA CYS A 84 -15.64 36.33 -2.25
C CYS A 84 -14.35 36.67 -1.48
N LEU A 85 -13.53 37.59 -2.04
CA LEU A 85 -12.33 38.21 -1.44
C LEU A 85 -11.32 37.25 -0.75
N GLY A 86 -11.25 35.98 -1.17
CA GLY A 86 -10.36 34.98 -0.56
C GLY A 86 -10.91 34.31 0.72
N ILE A 87 -12.09 34.73 1.21
CA ILE A 87 -12.74 34.10 2.37
C ILE A 87 -13.20 32.68 2.01
N GLY A 88 -13.80 32.49 0.84
CA GLY A 88 -14.24 31.15 0.45
C GLY A 88 -13.05 30.22 0.12
N ALA A 89 -11.90 30.75 -0.30
CA ALA A 89 -10.67 29.97 -0.42
C ALA A 89 -10.20 29.49 0.97
N LEU A 90 -10.28 30.34 1.99
CA LEU A 90 -9.98 29.97 3.38
C LEU A 90 -10.91 28.85 3.89
N VAL A 91 -12.22 28.97 3.65
CA VAL A 91 -13.22 27.96 4.02
C VAL A 91 -12.96 26.63 3.32
N ASP A 92 -12.65 26.67 2.02
CA ASP A 92 -12.35 25.46 1.25
C ASP A 92 -11.03 24.80 1.72
N ILE A 93 -10.00 25.57 2.07
CA ILE A 93 -8.76 25.05 2.68
C ILE A 93 -9.10 24.31 3.99
N ILE A 94 -9.92 24.90 4.87
CA ILE A 94 -10.32 24.29 6.15
C ILE A 94 -11.12 23.00 5.91
N MET A 95 -12.04 22.99 4.94
CA MET A 95 -12.82 21.80 4.60
C MET A 95 -11.96 20.64 4.05
N ILE A 96 -10.98 20.95 3.20
CA ILE A 96 -10.04 19.95 2.70
C ILE A 96 -9.13 19.47 3.84
N ALA A 97 -8.63 20.38 4.68
CA ALA A 97 -7.78 20.05 5.82
C ALA A 97 -8.47 19.16 6.86
N THR A 98 -9.79 19.34 7.05
CA THR A 98 -10.62 18.52 7.96
C THR A 98 -11.11 17.22 7.33
N GLU A 99 -10.69 16.92 6.08
CA GLU A 99 -11.09 15.71 5.32
C GLU A 99 -12.62 15.57 5.13
N ASN A 100 -13.37 16.66 5.28
CA ASN A 100 -14.82 16.69 5.07
C ASN A 100 -15.18 17.08 3.64
N PHE A 101 -14.21 17.02 2.72
CA PHE A 101 -14.40 17.40 1.33
C PHE A 101 -14.81 16.19 0.50
N THR A 102 -15.97 16.29 -0.16
CA THR A 102 -16.49 15.22 -1.01
C THR A 102 -16.33 15.53 -2.49
N ASP A 103 -16.27 14.47 -3.26
CA ASP A 103 -16.27 14.46 -4.71
C ASP A 103 -17.69 14.54 -5.32
N GLU A 104 -17.80 14.58 -6.66
CA GLU A 104 -19.08 14.47 -7.39
C GLU A 104 -19.86 13.21 -7.00
N ASP A 105 -19.17 12.08 -6.86
CA ASP A 105 -19.73 10.79 -6.46
C ASP A 105 -20.05 10.69 -4.95
N ASN A 106 -20.06 11.80 -4.21
CA ASN A 106 -20.18 11.85 -2.75
C ASN A 106 -19.12 11.03 -1.98
N ARG A 107 -18.01 10.69 -2.63
CA ARG A 107 -16.88 9.99 -1.98
C ARG A 107 -16.00 10.99 -1.24
N LEU A 108 -15.50 10.60 -0.08
CA LEU A 108 -14.64 11.45 0.75
C LEU A 108 -13.23 11.52 0.17
N ILE A 109 -12.69 12.73 0.09
CA ILE A 109 -11.29 12.98 -0.28
C ILE A 109 -10.51 13.10 1.03
N VAL A 110 -9.92 11.98 1.44
CA VAL A 110 -9.09 11.86 2.66
C VAL A 110 -7.62 11.80 2.29
N GLN A 111 -6.72 12.04 3.25
CA GLN A 111 -5.29 11.91 3.01
C GLN A 111 -4.91 10.53 2.48
N ASP A 112 -3.94 10.49 1.55
CA ASP A 112 -3.47 9.25 0.91
C ASP A 112 -3.02 8.20 1.95
N GLN A 113 -2.40 8.66 3.03
CA GLN A 113 -1.99 7.85 4.18
C GLN A 113 -3.16 7.06 4.82
N ARG A 114 -4.40 7.57 4.71
CA ARG A 114 -5.62 6.92 5.22
C ARG A 114 -6.23 5.94 4.22
N LYS A 115 -6.06 6.19 2.91
CA LYS A 115 -6.57 5.31 1.83
C LYS A 115 -5.74 4.03 1.73
N ASN A 116 -4.42 4.18 1.86
CA ASN A 116 -3.49 3.06 1.86
C ASN A 116 -2.48 3.20 3.01
N PRO A 117 -2.67 2.50 4.15
CA PRO A 117 -1.69 2.47 5.23
C PRO A 117 -0.39 1.71 4.88
N GLN A 118 -0.18 1.32 3.62
CA GLN A 118 1.17 1.13 3.09
C GLN A 118 1.66 2.47 2.54
N PRO A 119 2.39 3.26 3.34
CA PRO A 119 2.83 4.56 2.90
C PRO A 119 3.79 4.44 1.72
N ALA A 120 3.72 5.38 0.78
CA ALA A 120 4.71 5.55 -0.28
C ALA A 120 6.14 5.87 0.23
N TYR A 121 6.32 6.14 1.53
CA TYR A 121 7.64 6.20 2.19
C TYR A 121 8.11 4.84 2.74
N ALA A 122 7.34 3.77 2.57
CA ALA A 122 7.92 2.43 2.60
C ALA A 122 8.86 2.33 1.41
N TYR A 123 10.07 2.87 1.56
CA TYR A 123 11.25 2.20 1.04
C TYR A 123 11.00 0.72 1.34
N ALA A 124 11.02 -0.13 0.31
CA ALA A 124 10.78 -1.55 0.47
C ALA A 124 11.52 -2.01 1.73
N ALA A 125 10.78 -2.39 2.79
CA ALA A 125 11.42 -2.91 3.97
C ALA A 125 12.26 -4.09 3.48
N PRO A 126 13.61 -4.06 3.58
CA PRO A 126 14.42 -5.21 3.17
C PRO A 126 14.17 -6.45 4.05
N ASN A 127 13.22 -6.35 4.98
CA ASN A 127 12.83 -7.36 5.94
C ASN A 127 11.40 -7.84 5.62
N ALA A 128 11.15 -8.27 4.39
CA ALA A 128 10.46 -9.55 4.29
C ALA A 128 11.38 -10.53 5.03
N THR A 129 10.93 -11.16 6.12
CA THR A 129 11.73 -12.15 6.86
C THR A 129 12.21 -13.20 5.86
N LYS A 130 13.42 -13.04 5.34
CA LYS A 130 14.05 -13.96 4.39
C LYS A 130 14.00 -15.31 5.06
N SER A 131 13.40 -16.29 4.38
CA SER A 131 13.42 -17.66 4.87
C SER A 131 14.87 -18.06 5.11
N ALA A 132 15.14 -18.98 6.04
CA ALA A 132 16.50 -19.51 6.24
C ALA A 132 17.13 -19.97 4.90
N ARG A 133 16.28 -20.44 3.97
CA ARG A 133 16.64 -20.74 2.58
C ARG A 133 17.15 -19.52 1.80
N ASP A 134 16.42 -18.41 1.83
CA ASP A 134 16.75 -17.21 1.05
C ASP A 134 18.06 -16.57 1.53
N GLU A 135 18.31 -16.61 2.84
CA GLU A 135 19.57 -16.15 3.44
C GLU A 135 20.75 -17.03 2.99
N ALA A 136 20.57 -18.35 3.02
CA ALA A 136 21.60 -19.28 2.60
C ALA A 136 21.91 -19.19 1.09
N LEU A 137 20.92 -18.90 0.24
CA LEU A 137 21.15 -18.67 -1.20
C LEU A 137 21.99 -17.41 -1.46
N ASP A 138 21.78 -16.34 -0.71
CA ASP A 138 22.57 -15.10 -0.80
C ASP A 138 24.04 -15.35 -0.39
N GLN A 139 24.24 -16.11 0.68
CA GLN A 139 25.58 -16.51 1.13
C GLN A 139 26.31 -17.38 0.09
N LEU A 140 25.60 -18.27 -0.62
CA LEU A 140 26.18 -19.08 -1.69
C LEU A 140 26.61 -18.24 -2.90
N ASP A 141 25.84 -17.22 -3.29
CA ASP A 141 26.20 -16.30 -4.38
C ASP A 141 27.47 -15.52 -4.04
N LYS A 142 27.57 -15.03 -2.80
CA LYS A 142 28.75 -14.29 -2.33
C LYS A 142 30.00 -15.17 -2.29
N LEU A 143 29.85 -16.41 -1.84
CA LEU A 143 30.94 -17.38 -1.88
C LEU A 143 31.37 -17.70 -3.33
N ALA A 144 30.42 -17.80 -4.26
CA ALA A 144 30.73 -18.07 -5.67
C ALA A 144 31.53 -16.93 -6.29
N LYS A 145 31.18 -15.68 -5.99
CA LYS A 145 31.94 -14.50 -6.41
C LYS A 145 33.37 -14.48 -5.87
N LEU A 146 33.57 -14.88 -4.62
CA LEU A 146 34.91 -14.95 -4.02
C LEU A 146 35.79 -16.05 -4.65
N ARG A 147 35.18 -17.16 -5.05
CA ARG A 147 35.86 -18.21 -5.83
C ARG A 147 36.23 -17.70 -7.21
N ASP A 148 35.28 -17.06 -7.91
CA ASP A 148 35.49 -16.57 -9.27
C ASP A 148 36.53 -15.43 -9.32
N SER A 149 36.67 -14.67 -8.22
CA SER A 149 37.74 -13.67 -8.05
C SER A 149 39.09 -14.26 -7.65
N GLY A 150 39.20 -15.59 -7.49
CA GLY A 150 40.43 -16.28 -7.07
C GLY A 150 40.86 -15.99 -5.62
N ALA A 151 39.94 -15.47 -4.78
CA ALA A 151 40.25 -15.08 -3.41
C ALA A 151 40.23 -16.27 -2.43
N ILE A 152 39.62 -17.40 -2.82
CA ILE A 152 39.50 -18.64 -2.04
C ILE A 152 39.77 -19.86 -2.94
N SER A 153 40.27 -20.95 -2.37
CA SER A 153 40.48 -22.20 -3.09
C SER A 153 39.15 -22.94 -3.33
N GLN A 154 39.13 -23.83 -4.33
CA GLN A 154 37.96 -24.66 -4.64
C GLN A 154 37.54 -25.52 -3.44
N ASP A 155 38.51 -26.06 -2.70
CA ASP A 155 38.27 -26.90 -1.52
C ASP A 155 37.66 -26.13 -0.35
N GLU A 156 38.04 -24.87 -0.15
CA GLU A 156 37.43 -24.01 0.88
C GLU A 156 36.00 -23.60 0.52
N PHE A 157 35.72 -23.40 -0.77
CA PHE A 157 34.39 -23.08 -1.25
C PHE A 157 33.41 -24.25 -1.03
N GLU A 158 33.83 -25.48 -1.33
CA GLU A 158 32.98 -26.67 -1.16
C GLU A 158 32.64 -26.96 0.31
N GLN A 159 33.60 -26.81 1.22
CA GLN A 159 33.35 -26.95 2.66
C GLN A 159 32.32 -25.94 3.17
N LYS A 160 32.46 -24.66 2.79
CA LYS A 160 31.53 -23.61 3.23
C LYS A 160 30.13 -23.75 2.63
N LYS A 161 30.05 -24.20 1.37
CA LYS A 161 28.77 -24.49 0.69
C LYS A 161 28.00 -25.61 1.39
N ALA A 162 28.66 -26.70 1.78
CA ALA A 162 28.01 -27.84 2.44
C ALA A 162 27.41 -27.45 3.80
N VAL A 163 28.16 -26.71 4.63
CA VAL A 163 27.70 -26.24 5.95
C VAL A 163 26.48 -25.31 5.85
N ILE A 164 26.41 -24.49 4.81
CA ILE A 164 25.28 -23.57 4.59
C ILE A 164 24.02 -24.32 4.15
N LEU A 165 24.16 -25.37 3.32
CA LEU A 165 23.04 -26.18 2.86
C LEU A 165 22.44 -27.04 3.98
N GLU A 166 23.22 -27.43 5.00
CA GLU A 166 22.72 -28.18 6.16
C GLU A 166 21.78 -27.34 7.06
N LYS A 167 21.90 -26.01 7.02
CA LYS A 167 21.13 -25.10 7.87
C LYS A 167 19.75 -24.71 7.31
N ILE A 168 19.42 -25.17 6.10
CA ILE A 168 18.14 -24.91 5.39
C ILE A 168 17.22 -26.13 5.53
#